data_AF-A0A2G6PC36-F1
#
_entry.id   AF-A0A2G6PC36-F1
#
_cell.length_a   1.000
_cell.length_b   1.000
_cell.length_c   1.000
_cell.angle_alpha   90.00
_cell.angle_beta   90.00
_cell.angle_gamma   90.00
#
_symmetry.space_group_name_H-M   'P 1'
#
loop_
_entity.id
_entity.type
_entity.pdbx_description
1 polymer ?
#
loop_
_entity_poly.entity_id
_entity_poly.type
_entity_poly.pdbx_seq_one_letter_code
_entity_poly.pdbx_strand_id
1 'polypeptide(L)'
;MVTSHSQKYFTDQPKFNAELFNMSKLLKSSGIFAVMTLLSRLLGLVRDIVIAKYFTEAQTDVFFTALRIPNTLRRFFAEGGFANAFVPVLNDTKETQPDSELQSLINHVFGVLGTILLVLTALGMIFSAAVIGMIGYGFSADP
;
A
#
# COMPACT_ATOMS: atom_id res chain seq x y z
N MET A 1 52.92 27.53 8.12
CA MET A 1 52.13 26.35 8.53
C MET A 1 50.66 26.75 8.78
N VAL A 2 50.00 27.42 7.81
CA VAL A 2 48.60 27.89 7.92
C VAL A 2 47.91 27.74 6.57
N THR A 3 47.71 26.50 6.09
CA THR A 3 46.96 26.26 4.84
C THR A 3 46.13 24.97 4.84
N SER A 4 46.21 24.10 5.86
CA SER A 4 45.44 22.85 5.86
C SER A 4 44.02 22.97 6.44
N HIS A 5 43.73 23.99 7.26
CA HIS A 5 42.42 24.14 7.93
C HIS A 5 41.33 24.81 7.08
N SER A 6 41.66 25.56 6.02
CA SER A 6 40.66 26.25 5.19
C SER A 6 40.14 25.42 4.00
N GLN A 7 40.89 24.41 3.56
CA GLN A 7 40.53 23.54 2.42
C GLN A 7 39.35 22.60 2.71
N LYS A 8 39.14 22.23 3.98
CA LYS A 8 38.06 21.34 4.42
C LYS A 8 36.66 21.95 4.21
N TYR A 9 36.53 23.28 4.38
CA TYR A 9 35.26 23.99 4.21
C TYR A 9 34.81 24.12 2.75
N PHE A 10 35.73 24.01 1.79
CA PHE A 10 35.42 24.16 0.36
C PHE A 10 35.01 22.83 -0.29
N THR A 11 35.46 21.70 0.28
CA THR A 11 35.17 20.34 -0.20
C THR A 11 33.84 19.77 0.30
N ASP A 12 33.30 20.28 1.41
CA ASP A 12 32.03 19.82 1.99
C ASP A 12 30.79 20.57 1.44
N GLN A 13 30.95 21.74 0.82
CA GLN A 13 29.86 22.52 0.19
C GLN A 13 29.03 21.73 -0.84
N PRO A 14 29.64 21.01 -1.82
CA PRO A 14 28.86 20.24 -2.79
C PRO A 14 28.10 19.06 -2.14
N LYS A 15 28.63 18.46 -1.07
CA LYS A 15 27.97 17.37 -0.33
C LYS A 15 26.80 17.88 0.49
N PHE A 16 26.97 19.02 1.19
CA PHE A 16 25.92 19.67 1.97
C PHE A 16 24.72 20.07 1.11
N ASN A 17 24.98 20.66 -0.07
CA ASN A 17 23.92 21.05 -1.00
C ASN A 17 23.17 19.83 -1.58
N ALA A 18 23.88 18.72 -1.84
CA ALA A 18 23.27 17.47 -2.29
C ALA A 18 22.40 16.83 -1.20
N GLU A 19 22.82 16.88 0.07
CA GLU A 19 22.00 16.41 1.20
C GLU A 19 20.74 17.24 1.40
N LEU A 20 20.83 18.57 1.35
CA LEU A 20 19.65 19.44 1.43
C LEU A 20 18.68 19.20 0.26
N PHE A 21 19.21 19.01 -0.95
CA PHE A 21 18.41 18.68 -2.13
C PHE A 21 17.69 17.33 -1.96
N ASN A 22 18.41 16.29 -1.53
CA ASN A 22 17.84 14.96 -1.28
C ASN A 22 16.79 15.00 -0.16
N MET A 23 17.04 15.73 0.93
CA MET A 23 16.10 15.90 2.03
C MET A 23 14.79 16.55 1.57
N SER A 24 14.86 17.61 0.76
CA SER A 24 13.68 18.28 0.21
C SER A 24 12.84 17.35 -0.69
N LYS A 25 13.51 16.49 -1.48
CA LYS A 25 12.87 15.51 -2.36
C LYS A 25 12.16 14.41 -1.56
N LEU A 26 12.80 13.91 -0.50
CA LEU A 26 12.23 12.92 0.42
C LEU A 26 11.01 13.50 1.14
N LEU A 27 11.13 14.70 1.72
CA LEU A 27 10.02 15.39 2.40
C LEU A 27 8.82 15.61 1.47
N LYS A 28 9.06 16.02 0.22
CA LYS A 28 8.01 16.17 -0.79
C LYS A 28 7.35 14.83 -1.11
N SER A 29 8.12 13.77 -1.27
CA SER A 29 7.59 12.43 -1.58
C SER A 29 6.75 11.87 -0.42
N SER A 30 7.24 11.92 0.82
CA SER A 30 6.50 11.48 2.00
C SER A 30 5.23 12.31 2.24
N GLY A 31 5.29 13.62 1.98
CA GLY A 31 4.13 14.50 2.05
C GLY A 31 3.02 14.11 1.07
N ILE A 32 3.39 13.76 -0.17
CA ILE A 32 2.42 13.27 -1.17
C ILE A 32 1.76 11.96 -0.72
N PHE A 33 2.54 10.99 -0.21
CA PHE A 33 1.99 9.73 0.30
C PHE A 33 1.04 9.95 1.50
N ALA A 34 1.38 10.87 2.40
CA ALA A 34 0.53 11.23 3.53
C ALA A 34 -0.81 11.82 3.08
N VAL A 35 -0.79 12.75 2.11
CA VAL A 35 -2.00 13.35 1.55
C VAL A 35 -2.85 12.29 0.83
N MET A 36 -2.24 11.41 0.03
CA MET A 36 -2.97 10.31 -0.63
C MET A 36 -3.62 9.36 0.39
N THR A 37 -2.94 9.08 1.50
CA THR A 37 -3.47 8.25 2.59
C THR A 37 -4.63 8.93 3.29
N LEU A 38 -4.50 10.23 3.59
CA LEU A 38 -5.56 11.03 4.22
C LEU A 38 -6.80 11.12 3.33
N LEU A 39 -6.63 11.42 2.04
CA LEU A 39 -7.74 11.46 1.08
C LEU A 39 -8.45 10.12 1.02
N SER A 40 -7.72 9.00 0.97
CA SER A 40 -8.31 7.66 0.98
C SER A 40 -9.14 7.41 2.25
N ARG A 41 -8.68 7.87 3.42
CA ARG A 41 -9.41 7.76 4.68
C ARG A 41 -10.65 8.63 4.71
N LEU A 42 -10.56 9.87 4.23
CA LEU A 42 -11.70 10.79 4.16
C LEU A 42 -12.79 10.24 3.22
N LEU A 43 -12.41 9.69 2.07
CA LEU A 43 -13.36 9.01 1.17
C LEU A 43 -14.00 7.79 1.84
N GLY A 44 -13.23 7.02 2.61
CA GLY A 44 -13.74 5.93 3.44
C GLY A 44 -14.77 6.42 4.48
N LEU A 45 -14.50 7.53 5.16
CA LEU A 45 -15.44 8.12 6.12
C LEU A 45 -16.72 8.62 5.44
N VAL A 46 -16.60 9.24 4.26
CA VAL A 46 -17.76 9.63 3.46
C VAL A 46 -18.60 8.42 3.09
N ARG A 47 -17.97 7.31 2.67
CA ARG A 47 -18.67 6.04 2.45
C ARG A 47 -19.41 5.59 3.71
N ASP A 48 -18.75 5.63 4.86
CA ASP A 48 -19.35 5.15 6.11
C ASP A 48 -20.56 5.99 6.53
N ILE A 49 -20.48 7.33 6.36
CA ILE A 49 -21.61 8.25 6.61
C ILE A 49 -22.77 7.98 5.64
N VAL A 50 -22.48 7.78 4.36
CA VAL A 50 -23.50 7.45 3.35
C VAL A 50 -24.20 6.14 3.72
N ILE A 51 -23.44 5.13 4.13
CA ILE A 51 -24.01 3.82 4.49
C ILE A 51 -24.88 3.94 5.73
N ALA A 52 -24.39 4.58 6.80
CA ALA A 52 -25.15 4.79 8.02
C ALA A 52 -26.45 5.59 7.79
N LYS A 53 -26.51 6.42 6.74
CA LYS A 53 -27.71 7.19 6.40
C LYS A 53 -28.74 6.39 5.60
N TYR A 54 -28.32 5.47 4.73
CA TYR A 54 -29.20 4.80 3.78
C TYR A 54 -29.46 3.31 4.08
N PHE A 55 -28.68 2.68 4.95
CA PHE A 55 -28.80 1.25 5.28
C PHE A 55 -29.27 1.03 6.72
N THR A 56 -29.92 -0.11 6.96
CA THR A 56 -30.27 -0.53 8.33
C THR A 56 -29.04 -1.05 9.08
N GLU A 57 -29.17 -1.22 10.40
CA GLU A 57 -28.10 -1.74 11.26
C GLU A 57 -27.60 -3.12 10.77
N ALA A 58 -28.52 -4.04 10.47
CA ALA A 58 -28.18 -5.37 9.95
C ALA A 58 -27.48 -5.33 8.58
N GLN A 59 -27.89 -4.44 7.68
CA GLN A 59 -27.26 -4.31 6.37
C GLN A 59 -25.86 -3.67 6.47
N THR A 60 -25.71 -2.74 7.39
CA THR A 60 -24.44 -2.04 7.64
C THR A 60 -23.38 -2.98 8.20
N ASP A 61 -23.75 -3.88 9.12
CA ASP A 61 -22.79 -4.83 9.72
C ASP A 61 -22.29 -5.87 8.70
N VAL A 62 -23.17 -6.38 7.85
CA VAL A 62 -22.79 -7.27 6.73
C VAL A 62 -21.81 -6.55 5.79
N PHE A 63 -22.08 -5.28 5.46
CA PHE A 63 -21.21 -4.50 4.60
C PHE A 63 -19.81 -4.27 5.21
N PHE A 64 -19.74 -3.88 6.49
CA PHE A 64 -18.44 -3.68 7.15
C PHE A 64 -17.67 -4.98 7.35
N THR A 65 -18.38 -6.08 7.62
CA THR A 65 -17.76 -7.41 7.68
C THR A 65 -17.18 -7.83 6.34
N ALA A 66 -17.92 -7.63 5.24
CA ALA A 66 -17.43 -7.89 3.89
C ALA A 66 -16.20 -7.04 3.55
N LEU A 67 -16.15 -5.77 3.96
CA LEU A 67 -15.01 -4.88 3.75
C LEU A 67 -13.76 -5.27 4.55
N ARG A 68 -13.87 -6.09 5.59
CA ARG A 68 -12.73 -6.49 6.42
C ARG A 68 -11.74 -7.35 5.64
N ILE A 69 -12.23 -8.22 4.76
CA ILE A 69 -11.42 -9.12 3.93
C ILE A 69 -10.47 -8.31 3.01
N PRO A 70 -10.98 -7.43 2.11
CA PRO A 70 -10.10 -6.66 1.23
C PRO A 70 -9.21 -5.68 2.00
N ASN A 71 -9.70 -5.10 3.11
CA ASN A 71 -8.87 -4.22 3.94
C ASN A 71 -7.70 -4.96 4.57
N THR A 72 -7.93 -6.18 5.07
CA THR A 72 -6.85 -7.01 5.64
C THR A 72 -5.81 -7.35 4.58
N LEU A 73 -6.24 -7.76 3.38
CA LEU A 73 -5.33 -8.04 2.27
C LEU A 73 -4.54 -6.79 1.86
N ARG A 74 -5.20 -5.63 1.73
CA ARG A 74 -4.55 -4.35 1.45
C ARG A 74 -3.47 -4.02 2.48
N ARG A 75 -3.76 -4.21 3.77
CA ARG A 75 -2.78 -3.99 4.84
C ARG A 75 -1.61 -4.95 4.74
N PHE A 76 -1.84 -6.22 4.38
CA PHE A 76 -0.76 -7.20 4.21
C PHE A 76 0.17 -6.88 3.03
N PHE A 77 -0.39 -6.52 1.87
CA PHE A 77 0.39 -6.32 0.64
C PHE A 77 0.91 -4.88 0.45
N ALA A 78 0.15 -3.86 0.85
CA ALA A 78 0.48 -2.46 0.58
C ALA A 78 1.09 -1.73 1.79
N GLU A 79 0.65 -2.04 3.01
CA GLU A 79 1.20 -1.46 4.25
C GLU A 79 2.23 -2.41 4.92
N GLY A 80 2.22 -3.70 4.54
CA GLY A 80 3.00 -4.76 5.16
C GLY A 80 4.27 -5.15 4.40
N GLY A 81 4.72 -6.39 4.61
CA GLY A 81 6.06 -6.84 4.22
C GLY A 81 6.35 -6.87 2.71
N PHE A 82 5.33 -7.00 1.86
CA PHE A 82 5.55 -7.07 0.41
C PHE A 82 6.11 -5.76 -0.16
N ALA A 83 5.45 -4.61 0.07
CA ALA A 83 5.93 -3.33 -0.46
C ALA A 83 7.33 -2.97 0.08
N ASN A 84 7.59 -3.26 1.35
CA ASN A 84 8.90 -3.01 1.98
C ASN A 84 10.03 -3.86 1.39
N ALA A 85 9.75 -5.08 0.93
CA ALA A 85 10.73 -5.94 0.27
C ALA A 85 10.81 -5.70 -1.25
N PHE A 86 9.68 -5.40 -1.89
CA PHE A 86 9.59 -5.24 -3.34
C PHE A 86 10.20 -3.93 -3.84
N VAL A 87 9.96 -2.81 -3.15
CA VAL A 87 10.47 -1.49 -3.59
C VAL A 87 12.00 -1.45 -3.66
N PRO A 88 12.76 -1.94 -2.66
CA PRO A 88 14.22 -2.02 -2.75
C PRO A 88 14.68 -2.91 -3.91
N VAL A 89 14.09 -4.10 -4.09
CA VAL A 89 14.45 -5.02 -5.19
C VAL A 89 14.16 -4.41 -6.57
N LEU A 90 13.03 -3.70 -6.70
CA LEU A 90 12.67 -3.01 -7.93
C LEU A 90 13.66 -1.89 -8.27
N ASN A 91 14.04 -1.07 -7.27
CA ASN A 91 15.02 0.00 -7.46
C ASN A 91 16.41 -0.55 -7.79
N ASP A 92 16.85 -1.59 -7.08
CA ASP A 92 18.13 -2.25 -7.34
C ASP A 92 18.18 -2.85 -8.75
N THR A 93 17.12 -3.56 -9.16
CA THR A 93 17.01 -4.12 -10.53
C THR A 93 17.02 -3.02 -11.59
N LYS A 94 16.37 -1.88 -11.32
CA LYS A 94 16.34 -0.73 -12.23
C LYS A 94 17.70 -0.06 -12.39
N GLU A 95 18.52 -0.03 -11.34
CA GLU A 95 19.83 0.62 -11.36
C GLU A 95 20.94 -0.28 -11.89
N THR A 96 20.84 -1.60 -11.67
CA THR A 96 21.93 -2.55 -11.92
C THR A 96 21.73 -3.43 -13.15
N GLN A 97 20.49 -3.63 -13.61
CA GLN A 97 20.16 -4.61 -14.63
C GLN A 97 19.59 -3.98 -15.92
N PRO A 98 19.64 -4.68 -17.06
CA PRO A 98 19.02 -4.20 -18.30
C PRO A 98 17.50 -4.05 -18.16
N ASP A 99 16.92 -3.15 -18.96
CA ASP A 99 15.46 -2.89 -18.96
C ASP A 99 14.62 -4.15 -19.19
N SER A 100 15.15 -5.15 -19.91
CA SER A 100 14.47 -6.44 -20.13
C SER A 100 14.27 -7.23 -18.83
N GLU A 101 15.23 -7.17 -17.91
CA GLU A 101 15.15 -7.86 -16.63
C GLU A 101 14.18 -7.15 -15.68
N LEU A 102 14.17 -5.81 -15.70
CA LEU A 102 13.17 -5.01 -14.99
C LEU A 102 11.75 -5.34 -15.46
N GLN A 103 11.53 -5.42 -16.77
CA GLN A 103 10.22 -5.81 -17.32
C GLN A 103 9.85 -7.25 -16.94
N SER A 104 10.80 -8.19 -16.98
CA SER A 104 10.57 -9.57 -16.58
C SER A 104 10.15 -9.68 -15.10
N LEU A 105 10.83 -8.95 -14.21
CA LEU A 105 10.49 -8.87 -12.79
C LEU A 105 9.08 -8.32 -12.58
N ILE A 106 8.75 -7.19 -13.21
CA ILE A 106 7.42 -6.58 -13.12
C ILE A 106 6.37 -7.58 -13.63
N ASN A 107 6.57 -8.17 -14.80
CA ASN A 107 5.63 -9.12 -15.39
C ASN A 107 5.41 -10.36 -14.51
N HIS A 108 6.47 -10.91 -13.91
CA HIS A 108 6.36 -12.04 -12.99
C HIS A 108 5.57 -11.67 -11.73
N VAL A 109 5.91 -10.53 -11.10
CA VAL A 109 5.26 -10.10 -9.87
C VAL A 109 3.78 -9.79 -10.11
N PHE A 110 3.46 -9.04 -11.16
CA PHE A 110 2.07 -8.76 -11.53
C PHE A 110 1.32 -10.01 -11.98
N GLY A 111 1.98 -10.92 -12.71
CA GLY A 111 1.39 -12.20 -13.13
C GLY A 111 1.01 -13.08 -11.95
N VAL A 112 1.90 -13.23 -10.97
CA VAL A 112 1.64 -14.01 -9.75
C VAL A 112 0.56 -13.35 -8.88
N LEU A 113 0.71 -12.06 -8.56
CA LEU A 113 -0.26 -11.34 -7.72
C LEU A 113 -1.64 -11.26 -8.39
N GLY A 114 -1.67 -11.00 -9.69
CA GLY A 114 -2.90 -10.96 -10.48
C GLY A 114 -3.58 -12.32 -10.54
N THR A 115 -2.82 -13.41 -10.75
CA THR A 115 -3.36 -14.77 -10.74
C THR A 115 -3.91 -15.14 -9.37
N ILE A 116 -3.18 -14.87 -8.29
CA ILE A 116 -3.67 -15.11 -6.93
C ILE A 116 -4.96 -14.32 -6.66
N LEU A 117 -5.00 -13.04 -7.03
CA LEU A 117 -6.17 -12.19 -6.86
C LEU A 117 -7.37 -12.71 -7.65
N LEU A 118 -7.17 -13.12 -8.91
CA LEU A 118 -8.22 -13.70 -9.74
C LEU A 118 -8.76 -15.00 -9.16
N VAL A 119 -7.88 -15.90 -8.72
CA VAL A 119 -8.27 -17.15 -8.07
C VAL A 119 -9.05 -16.86 -6.78
N LEU A 120 -8.54 -15.99 -5.91
CA LEU A 120 -9.25 -15.62 -4.67
C LEU A 120 -10.62 -14.99 -4.96
N THR A 121 -10.72 -14.15 -5.98
CA THR A 121 -11.99 -13.52 -6.38
C THR A 121 -12.97 -14.57 -6.92
N ALA A 122 -12.50 -15.47 -7.79
CA ALA A 122 -13.30 -16.56 -8.33
C ALA A 122 -13.80 -17.49 -7.22
N LEU A 123 -12.92 -17.88 -6.30
CA LEU A 123 -13.28 -18.69 -5.14
C LEU A 123 -14.30 -17.96 -4.25
N GLY A 124 -14.11 -16.66 -4.00
CA GLY A 124 -15.07 -15.85 -3.24
C GLY A 124 -16.46 -15.79 -3.86
N MET A 125 -16.54 -15.73 -5.20
CA MET A 125 -17.81 -15.78 -5.92
C MET A 125 -18.47 -17.16 -5.83
N ILE A 126 -17.71 -18.23 -6.09
CA ILE A 126 -18.21 -19.62 -6.07
C ILE A 126 -18.68 -20.01 -4.67
N PHE A 127 -17.89 -19.70 -3.65
CA PHE A 127 -18.16 -20.04 -2.26
C PHE A 127 -18.93 -18.95 -1.51
N SER A 128 -19.52 -17.97 -2.21
CA SER A 128 -20.25 -16.86 -1.58
C SER A 128 -21.31 -17.31 -0.58
N ALA A 129 -22.10 -18.35 -0.92
CA ALA A 129 -23.09 -18.93 -0.01
C ALA A 129 -22.47 -19.54 1.25
N ALA A 130 -21.33 -20.23 1.12
CA ALA A 130 -20.62 -20.82 2.26
C ALA A 130 -19.95 -19.74 3.13
N VAL A 131 -19.41 -18.69 2.52
CA VAL A 131 -18.84 -17.52 3.21
C VAL A 131 -19.92 -16.80 4.01
N ILE A 132 -21.10 -16.57 3.42
CA ILE A 132 -22.26 -16.02 4.13
C ILE A 132 -22.71 -16.96 5.24
N GLY A 133 -22.69 -18.29 5.03
CA GLY A 133 -23.02 -19.26 6.07
C GLY A 133 -22.08 -19.21 7.27
N MET A 134 -20.76 -19.18 7.04
CA MET A 134 -19.76 -19.12 8.12
C MET A 134 -19.79 -17.79 8.88
N ILE A 135 -19.97 -16.67 8.17
CA ILE A 135 -20.03 -15.34 8.77
C ILE A 135 -21.41 -15.11 9.43
N GLY A 136 -22.47 -15.58 8.78
CA GLY A 136 -23.88 -15.44 9.18
C GLY A 136 -24.29 -16.29 10.37
N TYR A 137 -23.61 -17.40 10.65
CA TYR A 137 -23.81 -18.17 11.90
C TYR A 137 -23.55 -17.33 13.16
N GLY A 138 -22.72 -16.28 13.07
CA GLY A 138 -22.53 -15.29 14.14
C GLY A 138 -23.70 -14.32 14.33
N PHE A 139 -24.58 -14.18 13.33
CA PHE A 139 -25.78 -13.31 13.36
C PHE A 139 -27.06 -14.07 13.73
N SER A 140 -27.10 -15.40 13.52
CA SER A 140 -28.26 -16.24 13.86
C SER A 140 -28.28 -16.68 15.33
N ALA A 141 -27.28 -16.29 16.12
CA ALA A 141 -27.10 -16.71 17.51
C ALA A 141 -27.50 -15.64 18.55
N ASP A 142 -27.98 -14.46 18.14
CA ASP A 142 -28.64 -13.51 19.04
C ASP A 142 -30.15 -13.41 18.70
N PRO A 143 -31.04 -13.50 19.70
CA PRO A 143 -32.49 -13.59 19.54
C PRO A 143 -33.17 -12.29 19.07
#